data_AF-A0A2J8AEP5-F1
#
_entry.id   AF-A0A2J8AEP5-F1
#
_cell.length_a   1.000
_cell.length_b   1.000
_cell.length_c   1.000
_cell.angle_alpha   90.00
_cell.angle_beta   90.00
_cell.angle_gamma   90.00
#
_symmetry.space_group_name_H-M   'P 1'
#
loop_
_entity.id
_entity.type
_entity.pdbx_description
1 polymer ?
#
loop_
_entity_poly.entity_id
_entity_poly.type
_entity_poly.pdbx_seq_one_letter_code
_entity_poly.pdbx_strand_id
1 'polypeptide(L)'
;MAARAAPAALARRSGPIAAAAVLPETCLLVTALAPTMPLYIPRGLAASCALFLLYVLLLLAAVPSIDHALDTNNETLGRDPMSQIIYDVLKGAYGTGRGSFGLITVLAAGTYGTGLVSAAGTARKLWAMASDGFVPCWLSGINSTTRVPVRAAAAALAAMLLPGLLLFVGGTSVSARAANKTAGQDIEVLCPQQLVEPVKEQRAGQRDWAIGAALSYVPLAINLSYLLPVALRLLPASSAGYDAAAKRVRLGGGFTLGAASRPLFWVSSVWLIFSMTVALSPPRWPIRATTANWAPITTAAVTLFVAFSWLHARRWFRGLASVAGMSYC
;
A
#
# COMPACT_ATOMS: atom_id res chain seq x y z
N MET A 1 -8.76 -56.61 -6.41
CA MET A 1 -9.61 -56.93 -5.24
C MET A 1 -8.83 -56.57 -3.99
N ALA A 2 -9.35 -55.62 -3.18
CA ALA A 2 -9.04 -55.33 -1.76
C ALA A 2 -7.56 -55.07 -1.36
N ALA A 3 -7.18 -54.07 -0.57
CA ALA A 3 -7.95 -53.08 0.19
C ALA A 3 -7.09 -51.83 0.44
N ARG A 4 -7.72 -50.67 0.24
CA ARG A 4 -7.40 -49.39 0.86
C ARG A 4 -7.54 -49.53 2.38
N ALA A 5 -6.47 -49.33 3.14
CA ALA A 5 -6.58 -49.06 4.58
C ALA A 5 -5.31 -48.41 5.12
N ALA A 6 -5.13 -47.10 4.91
CA ALA A 6 -4.15 -46.31 5.67
C ALA A 6 -4.37 -44.77 5.77
N PRO A 7 -5.52 -44.12 5.43
CA PRO A 7 -5.65 -42.68 5.69
C PRO A 7 -6.35 -42.33 7.02
N ALA A 8 -6.66 -43.31 7.89
CA ALA A 8 -7.45 -43.07 9.10
C ALA A 8 -6.62 -42.82 10.38
N ALA A 9 -5.34 -43.24 10.42
CA ALA A 9 -4.54 -43.19 11.64
C ALA A 9 -3.76 -41.87 11.83
N LEU A 10 -3.42 -41.16 10.75
CA LEU A 10 -2.70 -39.88 10.81
C LEU A 10 -3.61 -38.68 11.06
N ALA A 11 -4.93 -38.82 10.86
CA ALA A 11 -5.92 -37.78 11.14
C ALA A 11 -6.17 -37.54 12.65
N ARG A 12 -5.65 -38.39 13.54
CA ARG A 12 -5.84 -38.25 15.01
C ARG A 12 -4.85 -37.31 15.70
N ARG A 13 -3.74 -36.91 15.06
CA ARG A 13 -2.73 -36.05 15.71
C ARG A 13 -2.84 -34.56 15.42
N SER A 14 -3.57 -34.18 14.37
CA SER A 14 -3.94 -32.79 14.10
C SER A 14 -5.42 -32.64 14.39
N GLY A 15 -5.76 -32.28 15.64
CA GLY A 15 -7.15 -32.09 16.03
C GLY A 15 -7.89 -31.12 15.10
N PRO A 16 -9.20 -31.31 14.86
CA PRO A 16 -10.03 -30.42 14.03
C PRO A 16 -10.09 -28.97 14.55
N ILE A 17 -9.57 -28.73 15.75
CA ILE A 17 -9.52 -27.43 16.42
C ILE A 17 -8.36 -26.56 15.87
N ALA A 18 -7.26 -27.15 15.38
CA ALA A 18 -6.12 -26.37 14.87
C ALA A 18 -6.38 -25.75 13.48
N ALA A 19 -7.15 -26.44 12.62
CA ALA A 19 -7.57 -25.91 11.33
C ALA A 19 -8.72 -24.88 11.46
N ALA A 20 -9.55 -25.01 12.49
CA ALA A 20 -10.63 -24.05 12.77
C ALA A 20 -10.13 -22.77 13.49
N ALA A 21 -9.05 -22.83 14.26
CA ALA A 21 -8.57 -21.72 15.08
C ALA A 21 -7.76 -20.64 14.35
N VAL A 22 -7.51 -20.80 13.03
CA VAL A 22 -6.74 -19.83 12.21
C VAL A 22 -7.56 -19.32 11.02
N LEU A 23 -8.88 -19.52 11.01
CA LEU A 23 -9.74 -18.82 10.07
C LEU A 23 -10.11 -17.47 10.71
N PRO A 24 -9.68 -16.33 10.14
CA PRO A 24 -10.04 -15.02 10.66
C PRO A 24 -11.58 -14.89 10.72
N GLU A 25 -12.11 -14.03 11.58
CA GLU A 25 -13.54 -13.72 11.58
C GLU A 25 -14.06 -13.33 10.18
N THR A 26 -13.18 -12.76 9.33
CA THR A 26 -13.47 -12.53 7.91
C THR A 26 -13.75 -13.81 7.13
N CYS A 27 -13.04 -14.92 7.39
CA CYS A 27 -13.32 -16.20 6.74
C CYS A 27 -14.65 -16.78 7.22
N LEU A 28 -14.95 -16.76 8.52
CA LEU A 28 -16.21 -17.25 9.06
C LEU A 28 -17.41 -16.44 8.56
N LEU A 29 -17.26 -15.12 8.45
CA LEU A 29 -18.23 -14.23 7.82
C LEU A 29 -18.35 -14.49 6.31
N VAL A 30 -17.24 -14.75 5.61
CA VAL A 30 -17.22 -15.11 4.19
C VAL A 30 -17.87 -16.47 3.92
N THR A 31 -17.71 -17.46 4.80
CA THR A 31 -18.40 -18.75 4.70
C THR A 31 -19.88 -18.62 5.02
N ALA A 32 -20.25 -17.80 6.00
CA ALA A 32 -21.66 -17.53 6.35
C ALA A 32 -22.39 -16.70 5.28
N LEU A 33 -21.69 -15.80 4.60
CA LEU A 33 -22.20 -15.00 3.49
C LEU A 33 -22.01 -15.67 2.13
N ALA A 34 -21.38 -16.85 2.06
CA ALA A 34 -21.11 -17.60 0.84
C ALA A 34 -22.27 -17.62 -0.19
N PRO A 35 -23.55 -17.86 0.18
CA PRO A 35 -24.64 -17.88 -0.79
C PRO A 35 -25.00 -16.49 -1.37
N THR A 36 -24.63 -15.41 -0.70
CA THR A 36 -24.96 -14.03 -1.09
C THR A 36 -23.74 -13.24 -1.61
N MET A 37 -22.54 -13.81 -1.51
CA MET A 37 -21.28 -13.27 -2.06
C MET A 37 -21.34 -12.74 -3.49
N PRO A 38 -21.98 -13.42 -4.48
CA PRO A 38 -21.98 -12.92 -5.86
C PRO A 38 -22.68 -11.57 -6.03
N LEU A 39 -23.53 -11.19 -5.08
CA LEU A 39 -24.26 -9.93 -5.09
C LEU A 39 -23.60 -8.86 -4.24
N TYR A 40 -23.03 -9.22 -3.09
CA TYR A 40 -22.37 -8.26 -2.19
C TYR A 40 -21.04 -7.74 -2.72
N ILE A 41 -20.25 -8.56 -3.44
CA ILE A 41 -18.97 -8.13 -4.02
C ILE A 41 -19.15 -6.93 -4.96
N PRO A 42 -19.97 -7.00 -6.03
CA PRO A 42 -20.13 -5.87 -6.94
C PRO A 42 -20.83 -4.67 -6.28
N ARG A 43 -21.78 -4.91 -5.36
CA ARG A 43 -22.46 -3.83 -4.62
C ARG A 43 -21.52 -3.07 -3.70
N GLY A 44 -20.67 -3.78 -2.97
CA GLY A 44 -19.66 -3.17 -2.10
C GLY A 44 -18.62 -2.37 -2.88
N LEU A 45 -18.20 -2.90 -4.03
CA LEU A 45 -17.31 -2.17 -4.96
C LEU A 45 -17.98 -0.89 -5.47
N ALA A 46 -19.23 -0.99 -5.96
CA ALA A 46 -19.98 0.16 -6.47
C ALA A 46 -20.20 1.23 -5.38
N ALA A 47 -20.56 0.81 -4.16
CA ALA A 47 -20.73 1.71 -3.02
C ALA A 47 -19.42 2.42 -2.66
N SER A 48 -18.29 1.71 -2.64
CA SER A 48 -16.98 2.28 -2.35
C SER A 48 -16.57 3.31 -3.43
N CYS A 49 -16.79 2.98 -4.71
CA CYS A 49 -16.55 3.91 -5.81
C CYS A 49 -17.45 5.16 -5.73
N ALA A 50 -18.73 4.99 -5.37
CA ALA A 50 -19.67 6.09 -5.22
C ALA A 50 -19.30 7.01 -4.06
N LEU A 51 -18.92 6.44 -2.91
CA LEU A 51 -18.45 7.20 -1.75
C LEU A 51 -17.14 7.95 -2.06
N PHE A 52 -16.22 7.32 -2.80
CA PHE A 52 -14.98 7.98 -3.23
C PHE A 52 -15.28 9.13 -4.20
N LEU A 53 -16.17 8.93 -5.16
CA LEU A 53 -16.59 9.98 -6.09
C LEU A 53 -17.28 11.13 -5.35
N LEU A 54 -18.18 10.82 -4.40
CA LEU A 54 -18.81 11.82 -3.54
C LEU A 54 -17.76 12.61 -2.74
N TYR A 55 -16.77 11.92 -2.16
CA TYR A 55 -15.68 12.57 -1.43
C TYR A 55 -14.90 13.54 -2.32
N VAL A 56 -14.55 13.15 -3.56
CA VAL A 56 -13.85 14.03 -4.51
C VAL A 56 -14.71 15.24 -4.91
N LEU A 57 -16.02 15.04 -5.14
CA LEU A 57 -16.93 16.14 -5.46
C LEU A 57 -17.07 17.13 -4.29
N LEU A 58 -17.18 16.63 -3.06
CA LEU A 58 -17.24 17.47 -1.86
C LEU A 58 -15.93 18.23 -1.65
N LEU A 59 -14.78 17.59 -1.86
CA LEU A 59 -13.50 18.28 -1.83
C LEU A 59 -13.44 19.39 -2.88
N LEU A 60 -13.82 19.09 -4.13
CA LEU A 60 -13.77 20.07 -5.20
C LEU A 60 -14.70 21.28 -4.94
N ALA A 61 -15.88 21.03 -4.37
CA ALA A 61 -16.79 22.09 -3.95
C ALA A 61 -16.29 22.89 -2.74
N ALA A 62 -15.47 22.27 -1.88
CA ALA A 62 -14.93 22.88 -0.67
C ALA A 62 -13.66 23.72 -0.92
N VAL A 63 -12.87 23.42 -1.95
CA VAL A 63 -11.62 24.14 -2.27
C VAL A 63 -11.93 25.55 -2.78
N PRO A 64 -11.56 26.62 -2.05
CA PRO A 64 -11.85 27.99 -2.47
C PRO A 64 -10.93 28.47 -3.60
N SER A 65 -9.65 28.09 -3.55
CA SER A 65 -8.68 28.33 -4.62
C SER A 65 -7.49 27.38 -4.48
N ILE A 66 -7.02 26.84 -5.61
CA ILE A 66 -5.84 25.96 -5.65
C ILE A 66 -4.57 26.79 -5.45
N ASP A 67 -4.54 28.02 -5.96
CA ASP A 67 -3.37 28.90 -5.89
C ASP A 67 -3.03 29.26 -4.44
N HIS A 68 -4.03 29.55 -3.60
CA HIS A 68 -3.79 29.82 -2.18
C HIS A 68 -3.32 28.57 -1.43
N ALA A 69 -3.82 27.39 -1.79
CA ALA A 69 -3.39 26.13 -1.18
C ALA A 69 -1.91 25.80 -1.48
N LEU A 70 -1.39 26.29 -2.61
CA LEU A 70 0.00 26.09 -3.05
C LEU A 70 0.93 27.27 -2.73
N ASP A 71 0.40 28.39 -2.25
CA ASP A 71 1.20 29.59 -1.95
C ASP A 71 2.16 29.35 -0.78
N THR A 72 3.43 29.67 -0.98
CA THR A 72 4.47 29.59 0.06
C THR A 72 4.26 30.55 1.24
N ASN A 73 3.39 31.55 1.08
CA ASN A 73 3.07 32.54 2.10
C ASN A 73 1.86 32.17 2.96
N ASN A 74 1.19 31.05 2.68
CA ASN A 74 0.05 30.59 3.48
C ASN A 74 0.48 29.98 4.83
N GLU A 75 -0.49 29.65 5.67
CA GLU A 75 -0.30 29.11 7.02
C GLU A 75 0.47 27.77 7.05
N THR A 76 0.45 27.00 5.95
CA THR A 76 1.18 25.73 5.76
C THR A 76 2.47 25.85 4.93
N LEU A 77 2.87 27.08 4.56
CA LEU A 77 4.03 27.39 3.72
C LEU A 77 4.01 26.69 2.34
N GLY A 78 2.84 26.39 1.80
CA GLY A 78 2.66 25.70 0.51
C GLY A 78 3.15 24.25 0.51
N ARG A 79 3.40 23.65 1.70
CA ARG A 79 3.99 22.31 1.83
C ARG A 79 2.99 21.19 2.02
N ASP A 80 1.84 21.49 2.60
CA ASP A 80 0.76 20.52 2.77
C ASP A 80 -0.58 21.12 2.31
N PRO A 81 -0.85 21.05 1.00
CA PRO A 81 -2.06 21.64 0.43
C PRO A 81 -3.33 21.03 1.00
N MET A 82 -3.29 19.77 1.44
CA MET A 82 -4.47 19.07 1.95
C MET A 82 -4.90 19.61 3.31
N SER A 83 -3.96 19.86 4.22
CA SER A 83 -4.29 20.50 5.50
C SER A 83 -4.66 21.97 5.34
N GLN A 84 -4.06 22.69 4.38
CA GLN A 84 -4.44 24.07 4.07
C GLN A 84 -5.89 24.16 3.59
N ILE A 85 -6.32 23.28 2.68
CA ILE A 85 -7.72 23.25 2.21
C ILE A 85 -8.68 23.07 3.39
N ILE A 86 -8.37 22.16 4.31
CA ILE A 86 -9.18 21.94 5.51
C ILE A 86 -9.22 23.20 6.39
N TYR A 87 -8.08 23.87 6.55
CA TYR A 87 -7.97 25.12 7.30
C TYR A 87 -8.83 26.23 6.68
N ASP A 88 -8.73 26.43 5.37
CA ASP A 88 -9.44 27.47 4.62
C ASP A 88 -10.96 27.27 4.66
N VAL A 89 -11.42 26.01 4.55
CA VAL A 89 -12.85 25.67 4.66
C VAL A 89 -13.41 26.07 6.03
N LEU A 90 -12.71 25.73 7.11
CA LEU A 90 -13.18 26.07 8.47
C LEU A 90 -13.06 27.57 8.75
N LYS A 91 -12.01 28.22 8.24
CA LYS A 91 -11.84 29.67 8.33
C LYS A 91 -12.97 30.41 7.58
N GLY A 92 -13.37 29.93 6.40
CA GLY A 92 -14.48 30.47 5.63
C GLY A 92 -15.84 30.26 6.31
N ALA A 93 -16.06 29.10 6.94
CA ALA A 93 -17.34 28.77 7.58
C ALA A 93 -17.54 29.43 8.97
N TYR A 94 -16.49 29.48 9.79
CA TYR A 94 -16.58 29.88 11.20
C TYR A 94 -15.79 31.16 11.54
N GLY A 95 -15.14 31.78 10.56
CA GLY A 95 -14.26 32.94 10.76
C GLY A 95 -12.94 32.64 11.47
N THR A 96 -12.77 31.44 12.04
CA THR A 96 -11.54 31.02 12.73
C THR A 96 -11.09 29.63 12.25
N GLY A 97 -9.80 29.51 11.92
CA GLY A 97 -9.22 28.24 11.46
C GLY A 97 -8.76 27.30 12.58
N ARG A 98 -8.94 27.65 13.86
CA ARG A 98 -8.42 26.87 15.01
C ARG A 98 -9.04 25.47 15.13
N GLY A 99 -10.29 25.29 14.69
CA GLY A 99 -10.95 23.98 14.68
C GLY A 99 -10.32 22.97 13.72
N SER A 100 -9.54 23.42 12.74
CA SER A 100 -8.91 22.55 11.75
C SER A 100 -7.92 21.55 12.36
N PHE A 101 -7.21 21.95 13.43
CA PHE A 101 -6.30 21.06 14.15
C PHE A 101 -7.00 19.80 14.68
N GLY A 102 -8.22 19.96 15.21
CA GLY A 102 -9.02 18.83 15.69
C GLY A 102 -9.39 17.88 14.54
N LEU A 103 -9.86 18.44 13.42
CA LEU A 103 -10.26 17.64 12.26
C LEU A 103 -9.06 16.93 11.60
N ILE A 104 -7.94 17.62 11.44
CA ILE A 104 -6.69 17.05 10.93
C ILE A 104 -6.21 15.92 11.85
N THR A 105 -6.32 16.08 13.18
CA THR A 105 -5.95 15.04 14.15
C THR A 105 -6.81 13.79 13.99
N VAL A 106 -8.12 13.94 13.79
CA VAL A 106 -9.03 12.80 13.55
C VAL A 106 -8.67 12.07 12.24
N LEU A 107 -8.40 12.81 11.16
CA LEU A 107 -7.96 12.23 9.89
C LEU A 107 -6.60 11.53 10.01
N ALA A 108 -5.67 12.11 10.77
CA ALA A 108 -4.37 11.50 11.07
C ALA A 108 -4.53 10.19 11.85
N ALA A 109 -5.44 10.13 12.82
CA ALA A 109 -5.75 8.89 13.53
C ALA A 109 -6.34 7.82 12.60
N GLY A 110 -7.22 8.21 11.67
CA GLY A 110 -7.79 7.29 10.68
C GLY A 110 -6.76 6.73 9.70
N THR A 111 -5.86 7.57 9.20
CA THR A 111 -4.75 7.13 8.32
C THR A 111 -3.79 6.21 9.06
N TYR A 112 -3.48 6.49 10.33
CA TYR A 112 -2.69 5.60 11.18
C TYR A 112 -3.37 4.23 11.38
N GLY A 113 -4.67 4.22 11.66
CA GLY A 113 -5.45 2.97 11.78
C GLY A 113 -5.41 2.13 10.51
N THR A 114 -5.48 2.77 9.34
CA THR A 114 -5.35 2.10 8.04
C THR A 114 -3.97 1.44 7.86
N GLY A 115 -2.91 2.12 8.33
CA GLY A 115 -1.55 1.57 8.36
C GLY A 115 -1.45 0.32 9.24
N LEU A 116 -2.04 0.33 10.44
CA LEU A 116 -2.05 -0.81 11.35
C LEU A 116 -2.75 -2.04 10.75
N VAL A 117 -3.93 -1.85 10.14
CA VAL A 117 -4.67 -2.94 9.47
C VAL A 117 -3.85 -3.52 8.31
N SER A 118 -3.20 -2.67 7.53
CA SER A 118 -2.33 -3.08 6.41
C SER A 118 -1.11 -3.87 6.88
N ALA A 119 -0.47 -3.44 7.97
CA ALA A 119 0.65 -4.16 8.60
C ALA A 119 0.21 -5.53 9.12
N ALA A 120 -0.92 -5.60 9.83
CA ALA A 120 -1.47 -6.85 10.33
C ALA A 120 -1.87 -7.83 9.20
N GLY A 121 -2.39 -7.31 8.08
CA GLY A 121 -2.67 -8.11 6.88
C GLY A 121 -1.39 -8.65 6.23
N THR A 122 -0.35 -7.83 6.17
CA THR A 122 0.95 -8.22 5.60
C THR A 122 1.65 -9.29 6.46
N ALA A 123 1.59 -9.16 7.78
CA ALA A 123 2.13 -10.16 8.71
C ALA A 123 1.48 -11.54 8.52
N ARG A 124 0.15 -11.59 8.31
CA ARG A 124 -0.59 -12.82 8.03
C ARG A 124 -0.19 -13.45 6.69
N LYS A 125 -0.01 -12.64 5.64
CA LYS A 125 0.49 -13.12 4.34
C LYS A 125 1.90 -13.69 4.48
N LEU A 126 2.77 -12.99 5.20
CA LEU A 126 4.15 -13.42 5.42
C LEU A 126 4.22 -14.73 6.22
N TRP A 127 3.37 -14.86 7.24
CA TRP A 127 3.22 -16.11 7.99
C TRP A 127 2.76 -17.26 7.08
N ALA A 128 1.73 -17.06 6.25
CA ALA A 128 1.25 -18.09 5.32
C ALA A 128 2.35 -18.51 4.32
N MET A 129 3.09 -17.55 3.77
CA MET A 129 4.25 -17.83 2.91
C MET A 129 5.36 -18.58 3.65
N ALA A 130 5.53 -18.34 4.95
CA ALA A 130 6.52 -19.05 5.76
C ALA A 130 6.11 -20.51 5.99
N SER A 131 4.81 -20.73 6.26
CA SER A 131 4.23 -22.08 6.40
C SER A 131 4.30 -22.88 5.09
N ASP A 132 4.16 -22.21 3.95
CA ASP A 132 4.40 -22.78 2.62
C ASP A 132 5.90 -22.95 2.29
N GLY A 133 6.83 -22.56 3.16
CA GLY A 133 8.28 -22.69 2.89
C GLY A 133 8.81 -21.76 1.80
N PHE A 134 8.08 -20.70 1.44
CA PHE A 134 8.51 -19.66 0.49
C PHE A 134 9.50 -18.67 1.14
N VAL A 135 9.29 -18.36 2.42
CA VAL A 135 10.20 -17.57 3.24
C VAL A 135 10.76 -18.44 4.38
N PRO A 136 11.85 -18.03 5.05
CA PRO A 136 12.46 -18.85 6.10
C PRO A 136 11.47 -19.31 7.18
N CYS A 137 11.46 -20.60 7.49
CA CYS A 137 10.52 -21.24 8.44
C CYS A 137 10.47 -20.57 9.81
N TRP A 138 11.52 -19.87 10.22
CA TRP A 138 11.53 -19.20 11.51
C TRP A 138 10.45 -18.08 11.60
N LEU A 139 9.96 -17.57 10.46
CA LEU A 139 8.85 -16.61 10.41
C LEU A 139 7.47 -17.26 10.65
N SER A 140 7.32 -18.58 10.53
CA SER A 140 6.03 -19.27 10.74
C SER A 140 5.67 -19.48 12.22
N GLY A 141 6.60 -19.18 13.14
CA GLY A 141 6.39 -19.36 14.58
C GLY A 141 5.25 -18.50 15.13
N ILE A 142 4.26 -19.15 15.74
CA ILE A 142 3.13 -18.53 16.44
C ILE A 142 3.43 -18.46 17.94
N ASN A 143 3.11 -17.33 18.58
CA ASN A 143 3.22 -17.20 20.04
C ASN A 143 2.07 -17.95 20.74
N SER A 144 2.39 -18.76 21.76
CA SER A 144 1.43 -19.57 22.52
C SER A 144 0.36 -18.75 23.26
N THR A 145 0.70 -17.54 23.69
CA THR A 145 -0.21 -16.70 24.49
C THR A 145 -1.13 -15.85 23.61
N THR A 146 -0.56 -15.14 22.63
CA THR A 146 -1.32 -14.20 21.80
C THR A 146 -1.94 -14.84 20.56
N ARG A 147 -1.50 -16.05 20.17
CA ARG A 147 -1.89 -16.72 18.91
C ARG A 147 -1.66 -15.89 17.65
N VAL A 148 -0.76 -14.91 17.72
CA VAL A 148 -0.37 -14.03 16.60
C VAL A 148 1.03 -14.41 16.12
N PRO A 149 1.32 -14.34 14.80
CA PRO A 149 2.67 -14.56 14.27
C PRO A 149 3.56 -13.33 14.55
N VAL A 150 4.05 -13.20 15.79
CA VAL A 150 4.83 -12.03 16.26
C VAL A 150 6.10 -11.83 15.44
N ARG A 151 6.78 -12.91 15.05
CA ARG A 151 8.02 -12.84 14.26
C ARG A 151 7.79 -12.29 12.85
N ALA A 152 6.72 -12.74 12.19
CA ALA A 152 6.31 -12.20 10.89
C ALA A 152 5.83 -10.75 10.99
N ALA A 153 5.11 -10.39 12.07
CA ALA A 153 4.70 -9.02 12.33
C ALA A 153 5.90 -8.09 12.55
N ALA A 154 6.89 -8.51 13.35
CA ALA A 154 8.12 -7.76 13.58
C ALA A 154 8.92 -7.58 12.28
N ALA A 155 9.03 -8.63 11.46
CA ALA A 155 9.72 -8.54 10.17
C ALA A 155 9.00 -7.59 9.19
N ALA A 156 7.67 -7.65 9.12
CA ALA A 156 6.88 -6.72 8.29
C ALA A 156 7.02 -5.27 8.77
N LEU A 157 6.98 -5.05 10.09
CA LEU A 157 7.16 -3.72 10.68
C LEU A 157 8.57 -3.18 10.43
N ALA A 158 9.61 -4.00 10.62
CA ALA A 158 10.99 -3.63 10.35
C ALA A 158 11.21 -3.25 8.87
N ALA A 159 10.61 -3.99 7.94
CA ALA A 159 10.67 -3.69 6.52
C ALA A 159 9.97 -2.36 6.16
N MET A 160 8.88 -2.01 6.85
CA MET A 160 8.18 -0.73 6.69
C MET A 160 8.89 0.43 7.39
N LEU A 161 9.61 0.17 8.48
CA LEU A 161 10.33 1.17 9.26
C LEU A 161 11.47 1.80 8.45
N LEU A 162 12.18 1.02 7.62
CA LEU A 162 13.32 1.50 6.84
C LEU A 162 12.94 2.65 5.86
N PRO A 163 11.94 2.49 4.97
CA PRO A 163 11.43 3.60 4.16
C PRO A 163 10.85 4.74 5.00
N GLY A 164 10.16 4.41 6.11
CA GLY A 164 9.59 5.41 7.01
C GLY A 164 10.64 6.30 7.67
N LEU A 165 11.75 5.72 8.13
CA LEU A 165 12.87 6.44 8.72
C LEU A 165 13.61 7.28 7.69
N LEU A 166 13.78 6.75 6.46
CA LEU A 166 14.37 7.50 5.35
C LEU A 166 13.55 8.76 5.02
N LEU A 167 12.23 8.63 5.01
CA LEU A 167 11.30 9.76 4.85
C LEU A 167 11.34 10.73 6.04
N PHE A 168 11.48 10.21 7.25
CA PHE A 168 11.55 11.03 8.46
C PHE A 168 12.83 11.86 8.51
N VAL A 169 13.98 11.30 8.12
CA VAL A 169 15.25 12.05 8.00
C VAL A 169 15.12 13.17 6.96
N GLY A 170 14.42 12.95 5.85
CA GLY A 170 14.05 14.02 4.91
C GLY A 170 13.09 15.06 5.52
N GLY A 171 12.14 14.61 6.34
CA GLY A 171 11.10 15.43 6.98
C GLY A 171 11.54 16.26 8.19
N THR A 172 12.54 15.83 8.97
CA THR A 172 13.03 16.58 10.17
C THR A 172 13.65 17.95 9.85
N SER A 173 14.04 18.19 8.60
CA SER A 173 14.40 19.53 8.12
C SER A 173 13.21 20.50 8.01
N VAL A 174 11.98 19.99 7.95
CA VAL A 174 10.73 20.77 7.80
C VAL A 174 10.34 21.40 9.13
N SER A 175 10.37 20.63 10.22
CA SER A 175 10.12 21.11 11.58
C SER A 175 11.22 22.06 12.06
N ALA A 176 12.49 21.78 11.71
CA ALA A 176 13.61 22.67 11.99
C ALA A 176 13.52 24.00 11.23
N ARG A 177 12.97 24.02 10.00
CA ARG A 177 12.78 25.26 9.22
C ARG A 177 11.56 26.07 9.67
N ALA A 178 10.49 25.42 10.12
CA ALA A 178 9.36 26.10 10.78
C ALA A 178 9.82 26.75 12.10
N ALA A 179 10.61 26.03 12.91
CA ALA A 179 11.24 26.57 14.12
C ALA A 179 12.25 27.70 13.82
N ASN A 180 13.01 27.59 12.73
CA ASN A 180 13.97 28.62 12.31
C ASN A 180 13.31 29.87 11.71
N LYS A 181 12.05 29.79 11.25
CA LYS A 181 11.28 30.98 10.82
C LYS A 181 10.84 31.81 12.04
N THR A 182 10.57 31.16 13.17
CA THR A 182 10.26 31.82 14.44
C THR A 182 11.50 32.36 15.16
N ALA A 183 12.67 31.73 14.98
CA ALA A 183 13.94 32.16 15.59
C ALA A 183 14.77 33.13 14.72
N GLY A 184 14.48 33.23 13.42
CA GLY A 184 15.26 34.00 12.45
C GLY A 184 14.79 35.44 12.23
N GLN A 185 13.73 35.88 12.91
CA GLN A 185 13.19 37.24 12.75
C GLN A 185 14.10 38.32 13.39
N ASP A 186 15.15 37.91 14.13
CA ASP A 186 16.08 38.81 14.83
C ASP A 186 17.47 38.94 14.17
N ILE A 187 17.78 38.22 13.07
CA ILE A 187 19.15 38.18 12.47
C ILE A 187 19.13 38.55 10.97
N GLU A 188 18.28 39.49 10.56
CA GLU A 188 18.19 39.93 9.16
C GLU A 188 18.73 41.35 8.93
N VAL A 189 19.75 41.77 9.69
CA VAL A 189 20.30 43.13 9.61
C VAL A 189 21.71 43.21 8.97
N LEU A 190 22.40 42.09 8.65
CA LEU A 190 23.82 42.17 8.24
C LEU A 190 24.25 41.48 6.94
N CYS A 191 23.35 40.88 6.15
CA CYS A 191 23.72 40.21 4.90
C CYS A 191 22.81 40.66 3.74
N PRO A 192 23.35 41.05 2.56
CA PRO A 192 22.51 41.40 1.42
C PRO A 192 21.67 40.20 0.96
N GLN A 193 20.35 40.37 0.96
CA GLN A 193 19.37 39.30 0.69
C GLN A 193 19.54 38.61 -0.68
N GLN A 194 20.10 39.28 -1.68
CA GLN A 194 20.27 38.73 -3.03
C GLN A 194 21.20 37.50 -3.12
N LEU A 195 22.09 37.29 -2.15
CA LEU A 195 23.03 36.15 -2.14
C LEU A 195 22.55 34.95 -1.32
N VAL A 196 21.57 35.16 -0.43
CA VAL A 196 21.12 34.12 0.53
C VAL A 196 19.97 33.29 -0.03
N GLU A 197 19.07 33.89 -0.80
CA GLU A 197 17.95 33.24 -1.48
C GLU A 197 18.37 32.06 -2.40
N PRO A 198 19.34 32.20 -3.34
CA PRO A 198 19.67 31.12 -4.27
C PRO A 198 20.25 29.89 -3.58
N VAL A 199 20.98 30.07 -2.47
CA VAL A 199 21.56 28.95 -1.70
C VAL A 199 20.50 28.27 -0.84
N LYS A 200 19.57 29.02 -0.21
CA LYS A 200 18.46 28.45 0.58
C LYS A 200 17.48 27.66 -0.27
N GLU A 201 17.19 28.14 -1.48
CA GLU A 201 16.29 27.50 -2.44
C GLU A 201 16.94 26.26 -3.08
N GLN A 202 18.23 26.31 -3.43
CA GLN A 202 18.97 25.12 -3.89
C GLN A 202 19.07 24.04 -2.79
N ARG A 203 19.32 24.41 -1.53
CA ARG A 203 19.41 23.45 -0.41
C ARG A 203 18.04 22.88 0.00
N ALA A 204 16.95 23.62 -0.27
CA ALA A 204 15.57 23.14 -0.13
C ALA A 204 15.24 22.13 -1.24
N GLY A 205 15.44 22.50 -2.51
CA GLY A 205 15.19 21.61 -3.66
C GLY A 205 16.07 20.35 -3.65
N GLN A 206 17.28 20.42 -3.09
CA GLN A 206 18.16 19.26 -2.93
C GLN A 206 17.72 18.29 -1.81
N ARG A 207 16.66 18.59 -1.04
CA ARG A 207 16.14 17.70 0.03
C ARG A 207 14.71 17.22 -0.21
N ASP A 208 13.96 17.88 -1.10
CA ASP A 208 12.57 17.54 -1.44
C ASP A 208 12.44 16.34 -2.39
N TRP A 209 13.53 15.94 -3.07
CA TRP A 209 13.53 14.80 -3.99
C TRP A 209 13.21 13.47 -3.30
N ALA A 210 13.50 13.31 -2.01
CA ALA A 210 13.23 12.07 -1.28
C ALA A 210 11.71 11.84 -1.08
N ILE A 211 10.97 12.91 -0.76
CA ILE A 211 9.52 12.87 -0.60
C ILE A 211 8.87 12.65 -1.98
N GLY A 212 9.31 13.38 -3.00
CA GLY A 212 8.81 13.20 -4.38
C GLY A 212 9.09 11.81 -4.95
N ALA A 213 10.26 11.25 -4.67
CA ALA A 213 10.61 9.89 -5.06
C ALA A 213 9.74 8.84 -4.35
N ALA A 214 9.47 9.01 -3.06
CA ALA A 214 8.61 8.08 -2.32
C ALA A 214 7.15 8.13 -2.78
N LEU A 215 6.61 9.33 -3.02
CA LEU A 215 5.25 9.52 -3.54
C LEU A 215 5.06 8.88 -4.92
N SER A 216 6.12 8.80 -5.73
CA SER A 216 6.09 8.16 -7.05
C SER A 216 6.40 6.66 -6.99
N TYR A 217 7.27 6.23 -6.06
CA TYR A 217 7.65 4.82 -5.86
C TYR A 217 6.47 3.95 -5.41
N VAL A 218 5.67 4.42 -4.44
CA VAL A 218 4.58 3.61 -3.86
C VAL A 218 3.52 3.21 -4.91
N PRO A 219 2.97 4.14 -5.72
CA PRO A 219 2.08 3.80 -6.83
C PRO A 219 2.74 2.87 -7.85
N LEU A 220 4.02 3.08 -8.15
CA LEU A 220 4.73 2.26 -9.13
C LEU A 220 4.89 0.80 -8.65
N ALA A 221 5.28 0.60 -7.39
CA ALA A 221 5.45 -0.72 -6.79
C ALA A 221 4.11 -1.48 -6.68
N ILE A 222 3.04 -0.80 -6.25
CA ILE A 222 1.72 -1.44 -6.12
C ILE A 222 1.13 -1.78 -7.50
N ASN A 223 1.26 -0.90 -8.49
CA ASN A 223 0.77 -1.14 -9.84
C ASN A 223 1.55 -2.26 -10.54
N LEU A 224 2.87 -2.34 -10.33
CA LEU A 224 3.68 -3.45 -10.84
C LEU A 224 3.23 -4.79 -10.22
N SER A 225 2.98 -4.80 -8.90
CA SER A 225 2.50 -6.00 -8.21
C SER A 225 1.10 -6.42 -8.65
N TYR A 226 0.23 -5.49 -9.04
CA TYR A 226 -1.09 -5.81 -9.58
C TYR A 226 -1.07 -6.19 -11.06
N LEU A 227 -0.14 -5.64 -11.84
CA LEU A 227 0.00 -5.95 -13.25
C LEU A 227 0.32 -7.42 -13.47
N LEU A 228 1.21 -8.01 -12.65
CA LEU A 228 1.61 -9.42 -12.79
C LEU A 228 0.42 -10.40 -12.74
N PRO A 229 -0.40 -10.47 -11.68
CA PRO A 229 -1.52 -11.41 -11.63
C PRO A 229 -2.63 -11.10 -12.65
N VAL A 230 -2.81 -9.85 -13.05
CA VAL A 230 -3.79 -9.48 -14.09
C VAL A 230 -3.31 -9.90 -15.47
N ALA A 231 -2.03 -9.63 -15.80
CA ALA A 231 -1.43 -10.02 -17.07
C ALA A 231 -1.31 -11.54 -17.22
N LEU A 232 -0.97 -12.26 -16.13
CA LEU A 232 -0.93 -13.73 -16.14
C LEU A 232 -2.29 -14.36 -16.47
N ARG A 233 -3.41 -13.67 -16.20
CA ARG A 233 -4.76 -14.15 -16.58
C ARG A 233 -5.08 -13.94 -18.06
N LEU A 234 -4.34 -13.07 -18.75
CA LEU A 234 -4.48 -12.85 -20.19
C LEU A 234 -3.69 -13.87 -21.03
N LEU A 235 -2.75 -14.61 -20.42
CA LEU A 235 -1.96 -15.62 -21.12
C LEU A 235 -2.84 -16.78 -21.60
N PRO A 236 -2.69 -17.27 -22.85
CA PRO A 236 -3.53 -18.33 -23.41
C PRO A 236 -3.56 -19.62 -22.56
N ALA A 237 -2.40 -20.05 -22.05
CA ALA A 237 -2.28 -21.24 -21.20
C ALA A 237 -3.03 -21.10 -19.85
N SER A 238 -3.09 -19.88 -19.32
CA SER A 238 -3.81 -19.53 -18.09
C SER A 238 -5.32 -19.33 -18.35
N SER A 239 -5.68 -18.81 -19.53
CA SER A 239 -7.07 -18.52 -19.89
C SER A 239 -7.96 -19.78 -19.93
N ALA A 240 -7.44 -20.91 -20.44
CA ALA A 240 -8.15 -22.19 -20.41
C ALA A 240 -8.36 -22.71 -18.98
N GLY A 241 -7.36 -22.52 -18.10
CA GLY A 241 -7.46 -22.83 -16.68
C GLY A 241 -8.43 -21.91 -15.94
N TYR A 242 -8.47 -20.63 -16.30
CA TYR A 242 -9.40 -19.64 -15.74
C TYR A 242 -10.84 -19.97 -16.11
N ASP A 243 -11.14 -20.31 -17.36
CA ASP A 243 -12.50 -20.65 -17.79
C ASP A 243 -12.99 -21.93 -17.08
N ALA A 244 -12.11 -22.92 -16.89
CA ALA A 244 -12.39 -24.12 -16.10
C ALA A 244 -12.55 -23.83 -14.59
N ALA A 245 -11.78 -22.90 -14.03
CA ALA A 245 -11.89 -22.46 -12.65
C ALA A 245 -13.16 -21.62 -12.42
N ALA A 246 -13.50 -20.71 -13.33
CA ALA A 246 -14.71 -19.91 -13.30
C ALA A 246 -15.96 -20.80 -13.33
N LYS A 247 -15.94 -21.90 -14.08
CA LYS A 247 -17.00 -22.91 -14.08
C LYS A 247 -17.13 -23.60 -12.71
N ARG A 248 -16.01 -23.95 -12.06
CA ARG A 248 -16.00 -24.55 -10.70
C ARG A 248 -16.47 -23.58 -9.62
N VAL A 249 -16.03 -22.33 -9.67
CA VAL A 249 -16.44 -21.26 -8.74
C VAL A 249 -17.94 -21.00 -8.86
N ARG A 250 -18.48 -20.96 -10.09
CA ARG A 250 -19.92 -20.82 -10.33
C ARG A 250 -20.73 -21.99 -9.76
N LEU A 251 -20.22 -23.21 -9.82
CA LEU A 251 -20.86 -24.39 -9.22
C LEU A 251 -20.82 -24.37 -7.69
N GLY A 252 -19.81 -23.71 -7.09
CA GLY A 252 -19.66 -23.56 -5.64
C GLY A 252 -20.30 -22.29 -5.05
N GLY A 253 -21.15 -21.58 -5.79
CA GLY A 253 -21.81 -20.34 -5.31
C GLY A 253 -20.94 -19.08 -5.31
N GLY A 254 -19.75 -19.12 -5.92
CA GLY A 254 -18.85 -17.97 -5.99
C GLY A 254 -19.13 -17.01 -7.15
N PHE A 255 -18.52 -15.82 -7.09
CA PHE A 255 -18.67 -14.76 -8.09
C PHE A 255 -17.75 -14.95 -9.30
N THR A 256 -18.30 -14.83 -10.52
CA THR A 256 -17.51 -14.75 -11.76
C THR A 256 -18.18 -13.81 -12.76
N LEU A 257 -17.37 -13.00 -13.46
CA LEU A 257 -17.83 -12.12 -14.55
C LEU A 257 -18.00 -12.86 -15.89
N GLY A 258 -17.60 -14.13 -15.98
CA GLY A 258 -17.68 -14.91 -17.22
C GLY A 258 -16.93 -14.23 -18.38
N ALA A 259 -17.56 -14.11 -19.54
CA ALA A 259 -16.96 -13.54 -20.75
C ALA A 259 -16.51 -12.07 -20.58
N ALA A 260 -17.16 -11.30 -19.71
CA ALA A 260 -16.82 -9.90 -19.44
C ALA A 260 -15.50 -9.74 -18.65
N SER A 261 -14.95 -10.82 -18.09
CA SER A 261 -13.67 -10.79 -17.37
C SER A 261 -12.48 -10.46 -18.28
N ARG A 262 -12.47 -10.97 -19.52
CA ARG A 262 -11.38 -10.78 -20.48
C ARG A 262 -11.18 -9.33 -20.91
N PRO A 263 -12.21 -8.60 -21.39
CA PRO A 263 -12.05 -7.18 -21.72
C PRO A 263 -11.70 -6.37 -20.48
N LEU A 264 -12.24 -6.73 -19.30
CA LEU A 264 -11.90 -6.05 -18.06
C LEU A 264 -10.41 -6.19 -17.70
N PHE A 265 -9.84 -7.39 -17.78
CA PHE A 265 -8.40 -7.59 -17.55
C PHE A 265 -7.52 -6.83 -18.54
N TRP A 266 -7.94 -6.73 -19.80
CA TRP A 266 -7.27 -5.90 -20.80
C TRP A 266 -7.29 -4.42 -20.44
N VAL A 267 -8.48 -3.87 -20.17
CA VAL A 267 -8.65 -2.46 -19.77
C VAL A 267 -7.85 -2.15 -18.51
N SER A 268 -7.90 -3.03 -17.50
CA SER A 268 -7.08 -2.88 -16.28
C SER A 268 -5.58 -2.91 -16.58
N SER A 269 -5.11 -3.80 -17.45
CA SER A 269 -3.69 -3.88 -17.80
C SER A 269 -3.21 -2.61 -18.50
N VAL A 270 -3.98 -2.10 -19.46
CA VAL A 270 -3.68 -0.85 -20.17
C VAL A 270 -3.66 0.33 -19.19
N TRP A 271 -4.63 0.41 -18.29
CA TRP A 271 -4.67 1.45 -17.25
C TRP A 271 -3.47 1.39 -16.30
N LEU A 272 -3.06 0.19 -15.87
CA LEU A 272 -1.88 0.01 -15.03
C LEU A 272 -0.61 0.46 -15.76
N ILE A 273 -0.44 0.08 -17.03
CA ILE A 273 0.72 0.51 -17.84
C ILE A 273 0.73 2.04 -18.01
N PHE A 274 -0.43 2.63 -18.31
CA PHE A 274 -0.56 4.08 -18.44
C PHE A 274 -0.21 4.80 -17.12
N SER A 275 -0.81 4.39 -16.00
CA SER A 275 -0.56 5.03 -14.70
C SER A 275 0.90 4.90 -14.25
N MET A 276 1.55 3.78 -14.53
CA MET A 276 2.99 3.61 -14.30
C MET A 276 3.83 4.54 -15.19
N THR A 277 3.46 4.73 -16.46
CA THR A 277 4.16 5.66 -17.36
C THR A 277 4.07 7.10 -16.85
N VAL A 278 2.90 7.51 -16.37
CA VAL A 278 2.71 8.83 -15.74
C VAL A 278 3.55 8.97 -14.47
N ALA A 279 3.57 7.94 -13.61
CA ALA A 279 4.36 7.94 -12.38
C ALA A 279 5.89 7.97 -12.61
N LEU A 280 6.35 7.54 -13.79
CA LEU A 280 7.76 7.60 -14.21
C LEU A 280 8.15 8.95 -14.82
N SER A 281 7.17 9.79 -15.18
CA SER A 281 7.42 11.10 -15.81
C SER A 281 8.17 12.05 -14.87
N PRO A 282 9.09 12.90 -15.38
CA PRO A 282 9.69 13.96 -14.59
C PRO A 282 8.64 15.01 -14.19
N PRO A 283 8.68 15.52 -12.94
CA PRO A 283 7.71 16.50 -12.46
C PRO A 283 7.95 17.91 -13.00
N ARG A 284 9.18 18.25 -13.39
CA ARG A 284 9.57 19.59 -13.89
C ARG A 284 10.67 19.49 -14.94
N TRP A 285 10.60 20.36 -15.94
CA TRP A 285 11.67 20.60 -16.91
C TRP A 285 12.44 21.86 -16.53
N PRO A 286 13.79 21.93 -16.70
CA PRO A 286 14.72 20.89 -17.16
C PRO A 286 15.07 19.84 -16.10
N ILE A 287 15.41 18.62 -16.54
CA ILE A 287 15.77 17.49 -15.67
C ILE A 287 17.20 17.71 -15.13
N ARG A 288 17.34 17.85 -13.82
CA ARG A 288 18.62 17.92 -13.09
C ARG A 288 18.64 16.85 -12.01
N ALA A 289 19.80 16.46 -11.47
CA ALA A 289 19.88 15.43 -10.43
C ALA A 289 19.01 15.73 -9.19
N THR A 290 18.78 17.00 -8.89
CA THR A 290 17.92 17.44 -7.77
C THR A 290 16.43 17.47 -8.11
N THR A 291 16.05 17.50 -9.39
CA THR A 291 14.65 17.58 -9.85
C THR A 291 14.18 16.33 -10.60
N ALA A 292 15.09 15.38 -10.86
CA ALA A 292 14.79 14.13 -11.52
C ALA A 292 13.88 13.25 -10.66
N ASN A 293 13.00 12.51 -11.33
CA ASN A 293 12.23 11.47 -10.68
C ASN A 293 13.11 10.24 -10.46
N TRP A 294 13.46 9.95 -9.21
CA TRP A 294 14.32 8.83 -8.84
C TRP A 294 13.57 7.51 -8.64
N ALA A 295 12.23 7.51 -8.67
CA ALA A 295 11.40 6.32 -8.50
C ALA A 295 11.69 5.18 -9.50
N PRO A 296 11.96 5.43 -10.81
CA PRO A 296 12.30 4.35 -11.74
C PRO A 296 13.52 3.54 -11.29
N ILE A 297 14.56 4.24 -10.85
CA ILE A 297 15.85 3.64 -10.46
C ILE A 297 15.68 2.84 -9.18
N THR A 298 15.01 3.42 -8.17
CA THR A 298 14.77 2.73 -6.90
C THR A 298 13.87 1.52 -7.06
N THR A 299 12.80 1.60 -7.87
CA THR A 299 11.94 0.45 -8.18
C THR A 299 12.67 -0.62 -8.96
N ALA A 300 13.51 -0.27 -9.95
CA ALA A 300 14.31 -1.26 -10.67
C ALA A 300 15.30 -1.96 -9.74
N ALA A 301 15.98 -1.21 -8.86
CA ALA A 301 16.91 -1.77 -7.87
C ALA A 301 16.23 -2.74 -6.91
N VAL A 302 15.05 -2.37 -6.36
CA VAL A 302 14.27 -3.26 -5.48
C VAL A 302 13.80 -4.51 -6.23
N THR A 303 13.31 -4.34 -7.46
CA THR A 303 12.85 -5.47 -8.28
C THR A 303 13.98 -6.44 -8.58
N LEU A 304 15.16 -5.92 -8.96
CA LEU A 304 16.36 -6.72 -9.16
C LEU A 304 16.81 -7.40 -7.87
N PHE A 305 16.80 -6.70 -6.74
CA PHE A 305 17.13 -7.30 -5.44
C PHE A 305 16.21 -8.47 -5.11
N VAL A 306 14.89 -8.31 -5.30
CA VAL A 306 13.91 -9.40 -5.12
C VAL A 306 14.22 -10.55 -6.10
N ALA A 307 14.48 -10.27 -7.37
CA ALA A 307 14.84 -11.28 -8.35
C ALA A 307 16.14 -12.03 -7.99
N PHE A 308 17.17 -11.33 -7.52
CA PHE A 308 18.44 -11.93 -7.08
C PHE A 308 18.29 -12.72 -5.78
N SER A 309 17.42 -12.29 -4.86
CA SER A 309 17.13 -13.02 -3.63
C SER A 309 16.62 -14.44 -3.92
N TRP A 310 15.97 -14.64 -5.08
CA TRP A 310 15.53 -15.96 -5.55
C TRP A 310 16.68 -16.95 -5.74
N LEU A 311 17.88 -16.49 -6.13
CA LEU A 311 19.04 -17.36 -6.31
C LEU A 311 19.44 -18.08 -5.02
N HIS A 312 19.14 -17.48 -3.88
CA HIS A 312 19.32 -18.06 -2.56
C HIS A 312 18.05 -18.76 -2.09
N ALA A 313 16.88 -18.16 -2.28
CA ALA A 313 15.60 -18.72 -1.83
C ALA A 313 15.25 -20.08 -2.48
N ARG A 314 15.68 -20.29 -3.73
CA ARG A 314 15.53 -21.59 -4.41
C ARG A 314 16.20 -22.77 -3.68
N ARG A 315 17.14 -22.50 -2.76
CA ARG A 315 17.83 -23.56 -1.98
C ARG A 315 16.98 -24.11 -0.85
N TRP A 316 16.01 -23.36 -0.33
CA TRP A 316 15.14 -23.79 0.77
C TRP A 316 13.66 -23.87 0.39
N PHE A 317 13.28 -23.47 -0.82
CA PHE A 317 11.92 -23.58 -1.30
C PHE A 317 11.50 -25.05 -1.45
N ARG A 318 10.43 -25.45 -0.75
CA ARG A 318 9.94 -26.84 -0.69
C ARG A 318 8.64 -27.10 -1.46
N GLY A 319 8.11 -26.10 -2.17
CA GLY A 319 6.84 -26.20 -2.90
C GLY A 319 5.64 -25.64 -2.11
N LEU A 320 4.41 -25.78 -2.60
CA LEU A 320 3.20 -25.30 -1.91
C LEU A 320 2.73 -26.34 -0.88
N ALA A 321 2.62 -25.96 0.40
CA ALA A 321 2.23 -26.88 1.48
C ALA A 321 0.77 -27.31 1.33
N SER A 322 -0.07 -26.38 0.86
CA SER A 322 -1.48 -26.59 0.56
C SER A 322 -1.76 -27.70 -0.46
N VAL A 323 -0.84 -27.95 -1.41
CA VAL A 323 -0.99 -29.00 -2.43
C VAL A 323 -0.54 -30.35 -1.90
N ALA A 324 0.42 -30.37 -0.97
CA ALA A 324 0.98 -31.58 -0.39
C ALA A 324 0.24 -32.08 0.87
N GLY A 325 -0.66 -31.26 1.44
CA GLY A 325 -1.34 -31.57 2.71
C GLY A 325 -0.38 -31.66 3.90
N MET A 326 0.80 -31.06 3.80
CA MET A 326 1.87 -31.11 4.79
C MET A 326 2.29 -29.68 5.16
N SER A 327 2.60 -29.44 6.43
CA SER A 327 3.26 -28.20 6.86
C SER A 327 4.78 -28.39 6.73
N TYR A 328 5.47 -27.55 5.95
CA TYR A 328 6.93 -27.66 5.79
C TYR A 328 7.71 -27.11 6.99
N CYS A 329 6.99 -26.37 7.82
CA CYS A 329 7.34 -25.78 9.11
C CYS A 329 6.08 -25.92 9.99
#